data_AF-A0A0B1SZ31-F1
#
_entry.id   AF-A0A0B1SZ31-F1
#
_cell.length_a   1.000
_cell.length_b   1.000
_cell.length_c   1.000
_cell.angle_alpha   90.00
_cell.angle_beta   90.00
_cell.angle_gamma   90.00
#
_symmetry.space_group_name_H-M   'P 1'
#
loop_
_entity.id
_entity.type
_entity.pdbx_description
1 polymer ?
#
loop_
_entity_poly.entity_id
_entity_poly.type
_entity_poly.pdbx_seq_one_letter_code
_entity_poly.pdbx_strand_id
1 'polypeptide(L)'
;MRTSEEGFKEGVEKWFAVLLPKIKPLLRQNDGPVLMIQVENEYGSYSACDRNYTSWLRDLIWSYLGNETVLYTTWRKSKNRFFPTADGGSTSYLKCGVIPDVLATVDFGPTSEKNINSSFAAQKKYLPKGHGPLVNSEFYPGWLVLWGQKSISIPSPEDIVKSAK
;
A
#
# COMPACT_ATOMS: atom_id res chain seq x y z
N MET A 1 -13.20 -1.33 -13.83
CA MET A 1 -11.94 -1.86 -13.29
C MET A 1 -11.58 -1.11 -12.01
N ARG A 2 -11.18 -1.83 -10.95
CA ARG A 2 -10.81 -1.29 -9.64
C ARG A 2 -11.91 -0.38 -9.03
N THR A 3 -13.16 -0.82 -9.16
CA THR A 3 -14.39 -0.14 -8.72
C THR A 3 -15.43 -1.18 -8.35
N SER A 4 -16.57 -0.75 -7.80
CA SER A 4 -17.72 -1.59 -7.45
C SER A 4 -18.53 -2.07 -8.66
N GLU A 5 -17.94 -2.00 -9.86
CA GLU A 5 -18.58 -2.49 -11.08
C GLU A 5 -18.67 -4.03 -11.00
N GLU A 6 -19.85 -4.56 -11.27
CA GLU A 6 -20.21 -5.94 -10.98
C GLU A 6 -19.36 -6.95 -11.76
N GLY A 7 -19.18 -6.76 -13.06
CA GLY A 7 -18.37 -7.65 -13.89
C GLY A 7 -16.92 -7.72 -13.44
N PHE A 8 -16.35 -6.59 -13.01
CA PHE A 8 -15.03 -6.56 -12.40
C PHE A 8 -14.99 -7.32 -11.07
N LYS A 9 -15.96 -7.11 -10.19
CA LYS A 9 -16.03 -7.81 -8.89
C LYS A 9 -16.18 -9.32 -9.07
N GLU A 10 -17.02 -9.78 -9.98
CA GLU A 10 -17.16 -11.21 -10.29
C GLU A 10 -15.83 -11.83 -10.74
N GLY A 11 -15.08 -11.12 -11.58
CA GLY A 11 -13.75 -11.57 -12.01
C GLY A 11 -12.78 -11.71 -10.83
N VAL A 12 -12.80 -10.75 -9.91
CA VAL A 12 -11.99 -10.79 -8.68
C VAL A 12 -12.42 -11.95 -7.78
N GLU A 13 -13.72 -12.16 -7.57
CA GLU A 13 -14.25 -13.27 -6.76
C GLU A 13 -13.84 -14.63 -7.32
N LYS A 14 -14.04 -14.85 -8.63
CA LYS A 14 -13.66 -16.10 -9.31
C LYS A 14 -12.17 -16.39 -9.14
N TRP A 15 -11.33 -15.37 -9.24
CA TRP A 15 -9.89 -15.50 -9.04
C TRP A 15 -9.53 -15.78 -7.57
N PHE A 16 -10.11 -15.04 -6.63
CA PHE A 16 -9.81 -15.18 -5.20
C PHE A 16 -10.34 -16.48 -4.60
N ALA A 17 -11.43 -17.02 -5.15
CA ALA A 17 -11.94 -18.35 -4.81
C ALA A 17 -10.93 -19.48 -5.09
N VAL A 18 -9.96 -19.25 -5.98
CA VAL A 18 -8.87 -20.20 -6.26
C VAL A 18 -7.61 -19.84 -5.47
N LEU A 19 -7.23 -18.56 -5.46
CA LEU A 19 -5.99 -18.10 -4.84
C LEU A 19 -6.02 -18.18 -3.31
N LEU A 20 -7.03 -17.59 -2.67
CA LEU A 20 -7.03 -17.40 -1.22
C LEU A 20 -7.08 -18.73 -0.43
N PRO A 21 -7.80 -19.78 -0.86
CA PRO A 21 -7.70 -21.09 -0.21
C PRO A 21 -6.30 -21.70 -0.25
N LYS A 22 -5.49 -21.39 -1.28
CA LYS A 22 -4.08 -21.83 -1.35
C LYS A 22 -3.17 -21.02 -0.42
N ILE A 23 -3.52 -19.75 -0.16
CA ILE A 23 -2.79 -18.87 0.76
C ILE A 23 -3.14 -19.18 2.22
N LYS A 24 -4.38 -19.57 2.52
CA LYS A 24 -4.85 -19.85 3.89
C LYS A 24 -3.90 -20.73 4.72
N PRO A 25 -3.44 -21.93 4.27
CA PRO A 25 -2.52 -22.75 5.05
C PRO A 25 -1.12 -22.12 5.20
N LEU A 26 -0.77 -21.11 4.42
CA LEU A 26 0.50 -20.39 4.51
C LEU A 26 0.47 -19.22 5.49
N LEU A 27 -0.70 -18.87 6.04
CA LEU A 27 -0.81 -17.80 7.03
C LEU A 27 -0.08 -18.17 8.32
N ARG A 28 0.51 -17.17 8.98
CA ARG A 28 1.27 -17.38 10.22
C ARG A 28 0.44 -17.98 11.34
N GLN A 29 -0.85 -17.65 11.42
CA GLN A 29 -1.80 -18.26 12.38
C GLN A 29 -2.05 -19.75 12.12
N ASN A 30 -1.71 -20.23 10.93
CA ASN A 30 -1.76 -21.63 10.52
C ASN A 30 -0.34 -22.22 10.38
N ASP A 31 0.61 -21.70 11.15
CA ASP A 31 2.03 -22.09 11.19
C ASP A 31 2.84 -21.86 9.89
N GLY A 32 2.26 -21.13 8.92
CA GLY A 32 2.94 -20.79 7.67
C GLY A 32 3.81 -19.52 7.72
N PRO A 33 4.44 -19.14 6.60
CA PRO A 33 5.36 -17.99 6.53
C PRO A 33 4.69 -16.63 6.30
N VAL A 34 3.40 -16.56 5.93
CA VAL A 34 2.73 -15.33 5.52
C VAL A 34 2.19 -14.57 6.73
N LEU A 35 2.78 -13.41 7.04
CA LEU A 35 2.43 -12.59 8.20
C LEU A 35 1.27 -11.62 7.95
N MET A 36 1.23 -10.99 6.77
CA MET A 36 0.27 -9.95 6.42
C MET A 36 -0.09 -10.03 4.93
N ILE A 37 -1.27 -9.55 4.56
CA ILE A 37 -1.75 -9.49 3.17
C ILE A 37 -2.11 -8.05 2.80
N GLN A 38 -1.62 -7.58 1.66
CA GLN A 38 -2.00 -6.26 1.14
C GLN A 38 -3.38 -6.31 0.48
N VAL A 39 -4.23 -5.34 0.78
CA VAL A 39 -5.52 -5.13 0.13
C VAL A 39 -5.40 -4.00 -0.88
N GLU A 40 -5.59 -4.33 -2.16
CA GLU A 40 -5.38 -3.39 -3.27
C GLU A 40 -3.94 -2.81 -3.27
N ASN A 41 -3.62 -1.89 -4.18
CA ASN A 41 -2.30 -1.28 -4.29
C ASN A 41 -2.37 0.21 -4.63
N GLU A 42 -1.85 1.06 -3.74
CA GLU A 42 -1.84 2.52 -3.93
C GLU A 42 -3.20 3.08 -4.40
N TYR A 43 -4.32 2.55 -3.90
CA TYR A 43 -5.65 2.88 -4.43
C TYR A 43 -5.99 4.38 -4.32
N GLY A 44 -5.38 5.07 -3.36
CA GLY A 44 -5.47 6.54 -3.23
C GLY A 44 -4.94 7.32 -4.44
N SER A 45 -4.09 6.70 -5.27
CA SER A 45 -3.59 7.26 -6.53
C SER A 45 -4.57 7.08 -7.70
N TYR A 46 -5.62 6.26 -7.53
CA TYR A 46 -6.63 6.00 -8.54
C TYR A 46 -7.82 6.95 -8.42
N SER A 47 -8.28 7.49 -9.54
CA SER A 47 -9.26 8.58 -9.57
C SER A 47 -10.67 8.20 -9.10
N ALA A 48 -11.01 6.91 -9.11
CA ALA A 48 -12.36 6.47 -8.76
C ALA A 48 -12.69 6.67 -7.27
N CYS A 49 -11.71 6.53 -6.37
CA CYS A 49 -11.91 6.67 -4.92
C CYS A 49 -13.12 5.86 -4.40
N ASP A 50 -13.35 4.66 -4.95
CA ASP A 50 -14.50 3.83 -4.58
C ASP A 50 -14.24 3.06 -3.28
N ARG A 51 -14.71 3.62 -2.16
CA ARG A 51 -14.53 3.04 -0.82
C ARG A 51 -15.43 1.84 -0.54
N ASN A 52 -16.52 1.68 -1.31
CA ASN A 52 -17.37 0.50 -1.22
C ASN A 52 -16.63 -0.70 -1.80
N TYR A 53 -15.94 -0.51 -2.93
CA TYR A 53 -15.09 -1.52 -3.54
C TYR A 53 -13.99 -1.99 -2.58
N THR A 54 -13.23 -1.07 -1.98
CA THR A 54 -12.11 -1.45 -1.12
C THR A 54 -12.57 -2.12 0.19
N SER A 55 -13.68 -1.67 0.76
CA SER A 55 -14.28 -2.32 1.94
C SER A 55 -14.79 -3.72 1.61
N TRP A 56 -15.47 -3.88 0.47
CA TRP A 56 -15.88 -5.19 -0.03
C TRP A 56 -14.68 -6.11 -0.28
N LEU A 57 -13.58 -5.60 -0.82
CA LEU A 57 -12.39 -6.41 -1.08
C LEU A 57 -11.74 -6.92 0.21
N ARG A 58 -11.67 -6.07 1.25
CA ARG A 58 -11.26 -6.46 2.61
C ARG A 58 -12.14 -7.60 3.13
N ASP A 59 -13.45 -7.42 3.07
CA ASP A 59 -14.42 -8.39 3.59
C ASP A 59 -14.36 -9.72 2.83
N LEU A 60 -14.19 -9.66 1.51
CA LEU A 60 -13.96 -10.82 0.66
C LEU A 60 -12.70 -11.56 1.09
N ILE A 61 -11.57 -10.88 1.25
CA ILE A 61 -10.31 -11.52 1.67
C ILE A 61 -10.49 -12.19 3.04
N TRP A 62 -11.07 -11.50 4.01
CA TRP A 62 -11.33 -12.06 5.34
C TRP A 62 -12.29 -13.24 5.33
N SER A 63 -13.30 -13.26 4.45
CA SER A 63 -14.22 -14.41 4.34
C SER A 63 -13.49 -15.72 4.00
N TYR A 64 -12.36 -15.66 3.29
CA TYR A 64 -11.53 -16.82 3.00
C TYR A 64 -10.48 -17.07 4.08
N LEU A 65 -9.79 -16.01 4.51
CA LEU A 65 -8.57 -16.11 5.31
C LEU A 65 -8.80 -16.04 6.83
N GLY A 66 -9.95 -15.55 7.28
CA GLY A 66 -10.27 -15.29 8.69
C GLY A 66 -9.94 -13.85 9.11
N ASN A 67 -10.77 -13.28 10.00
CA ASN A 67 -10.70 -11.88 10.44
C ASN A 67 -9.43 -11.55 11.24
N GLU A 68 -8.79 -12.56 11.80
CA GLU A 68 -7.50 -12.49 12.49
C GLU A 68 -6.32 -12.21 11.54
N THR A 69 -6.51 -12.40 10.23
CA THR A 69 -5.49 -12.10 9.21
C THR A 69 -5.21 -10.61 9.20
N VAL A 70 -3.94 -10.25 9.42
CA VAL A 70 -3.51 -8.85 9.37
C VAL A 70 -3.52 -8.38 7.93
N LEU A 71 -4.50 -7.54 7.60
CA LEU A 71 -4.60 -6.86 6.33
C LEU A 71 -3.91 -5.49 6.41
N TYR A 72 -3.25 -5.08 5.33
CA TYR A 72 -2.68 -3.74 5.22
C TYR A 72 -2.94 -3.09 3.85
N THR A 73 -2.81 -1.78 3.77
CA THR A 73 -2.88 -0.99 2.53
C THR A 73 -1.64 -0.13 2.40
N THR A 74 -1.10 -0.03 1.20
CA THR A 74 0.05 0.84 0.89
C THR A 74 -0.43 2.06 0.12
N TRP A 75 0.08 3.24 0.45
CA TRP A 75 -0.17 4.46 -0.32
C TRP A 75 1.04 5.39 -0.34
N ARG A 76 1.17 6.09 -1.48
CA ARG A 76 2.23 7.05 -1.71
C ARG A 76 1.80 8.48 -1.47
N LYS A 77 2.69 9.24 -0.85
CA LYS A 77 2.63 10.71 -0.89
C LYS A 77 3.12 11.19 -2.26
N SER A 78 2.29 11.11 -3.29
CA SER A 78 2.61 11.69 -4.60
C SER A 78 1.87 13.00 -4.81
N LYS A 79 2.61 14.10 -5.02
CA LYS A 79 2.02 15.39 -5.38
C LYS A 79 1.86 15.59 -6.89
N ASN A 80 2.44 14.71 -7.72
CA ASN A 80 2.35 14.78 -9.17
C ASN A 80 2.50 13.40 -9.79
N ARG A 81 1.66 13.12 -10.79
CA ARG A 81 1.51 11.80 -11.44
C ARG A 81 2.76 11.29 -12.18
N PHE A 82 3.90 12.00 -12.13
CA PHE A 82 5.04 11.69 -13.00
C PHE A 82 6.48 11.90 -12.47
N PHE A 83 6.78 12.63 -11.38
CA PHE A 83 8.18 12.92 -10.99
C PHE A 83 8.37 13.24 -9.48
N PRO A 84 9.62 13.14 -8.93
CA PRO A 84 9.90 13.00 -7.50
C PRO A 84 9.72 14.29 -6.67
N THR A 85 9.74 14.05 -5.36
CA THR A 85 9.18 14.81 -4.23
C THR A 85 9.89 16.11 -3.86
N ALA A 86 9.12 17.16 -3.55
CA ALA A 86 9.39 18.11 -2.46
C ALA A 86 8.16 19.03 -2.23
N ASP A 87 7.84 19.25 -0.96
CA ASP A 87 6.96 20.29 -0.41
C ASP A 87 5.43 20.22 -0.65
N GLY A 88 4.74 19.89 0.44
CA GLY A 88 3.32 20.08 0.69
C GLY A 88 2.53 18.78 0.78
N GLY A 89 2.08 18.44 1.99
CA GLY A 89 1.24 17.29 2.22
C GLY A 89 -0.18 17.56 1.75
N SER A 90 -0.59 16.95 0.63
CA SER A 90 -2.01 16.74 0.40
C SER A 90 -2.43 15.48 1.14
N THR A 91 -3.31 15.63 2.13
CA THR A 91 -3.97 14.52 2.85
C THR A 91 -5.03 13.81 1.99
N SER A 92 -5.24 14.23 0.73
CA SER A 92 -6.29 13.72 -0.14
C SER A 92 -6.11 12.25 -0.53
N TYR A 93 -4.87 11.78 -0.73
CA TYR A 93 -4.60 10.42 -1.21
C TYR A 93 -4.92 9.35 -0.15
N LEU A 94 -4.59 9.66 1.09
CA LEU A 94 -4.97 8.88 2.26
C LEU A 94 -6.48 8.73 2.43
N LYS A 95 -7.27 9.73 2.00
CA LYS A 95 -8.74 9.68 2.13
C LYS A 95 -9.36 8.55 1.31
N CYS A 96 -8.76 8.21 0.16
CA CYS A 96 -9.27 7.20 -0.76
C CYS A 96 -8.55 5.85 -0.61
N GLY A 97 -7.31 5.83 -0.11
CA GLY A 97 -6.52 4.61 0.06
C GLY A 97 -6.75 3.86 1.37
N VAL A 98 -7.22 4.54 2.43
CA VAL A 98 -7.41 3.92 3.75
C VAL A 98 -8.75 3.18 3.82
N ILE A 99 -8.64 1.92 4.24
CA ILE A 99 -9.78 1.03 4.49
C ILE A 99 -9.94 0.90 6.01
N PRO A 100 -11.16 1.03 6.57
CA PRO A 100 -11.40 0.77 7.98
C PRO A 100 -10.89 -0.62 8.40
N ASP A 101 -10.35 -0.72 9.62
CA ASP A 101 -9.87 -1.97 10.23
C ASP A 101 -8.69 -2.66 9.51
N VAL A 102 -8.05 -1.94 8.57
CA VAL A 102 -6.88 -2.40 7.81
C VAL A 102 -5.69 -1.50 8.15
N LEU A 103 -4.51 -2.08 8.37
CA LEU A 103 -3.31 -1.31 8.70
C LEU A 103 -2.92 -0.41 7.53
N ALA A 104 -2.97 0.90 7.71
CA ALA A 104 -2.45 1.85 6.74
C ALA A 104 -0.92 1.93 6.83
N THR A 105 -0.22 1.61 5.75
CA THR A 105 1.22 1.77 5.58
C THR A 105 1.52 2.85 4.56
N VAL A 106 2.78 3.25 4.42
CA VAL A 106 3.22 4.26 3.44
C VAL A 106 4.23 3.65 2.49
N ASP A 107 4.44 4.31 1.36
CA ASP A 107 5.62 4.08 0.54
C ASP A 107 6.41 5.37 0.26
N PHE A 108 7.74 5.22 0.20
CA PHE A 108 8.69 6.26 -0.20
C PHE A 108 10.09 5.67 -0.41
N GLY A 109 10.87 6.26 -1.32
CA GLY A 109 12.28 5.90 -1.53
C GLY A 109 13.25 6.71 -0.66
N PRO A 110 14.57 6.61 -0.93
CA PRO A 110 15.58 7.42 -0.28
C PRO A 110 15.25 8.92 -0.37
N THR A 111 15.26 9.58 0.79
CA THR A 111 14.88 10.98 0.94
C THR A 111 15.44 11.55 2.25
N SER A 112 15.37 12.87 2.43
CA SER A 112 15.75 13.54 3.67
C SER A 112 14.95 13.05 4.89
N GLU A 113 15.57 13.08 6.07
CA GLU A 113 14.94 12.73 7.35
C GLU A 113 13.63 13.49 7.59
N LYS A 114 13.58 14.78 7.22
CA LYS A 114 12.37 15.61 7.27
C LYS A 114 11.21 14.97 6.50
N ASN A 115 11.48 14.40 5.32
CA ASN A 115 10.47 13.77 4.47
C ASN A 115 10.06 12.39 4.99
N ILE A 116 11.00 11.61 5.56
CA ILE A 116 10.72 10.35 6.25
C ILE A 116 9.76 10.62 7.42
N ASN A 117 10.12 11.55 8.30
CA ASN A 117 9.31 11.95 9.45
C ASN A 117 7.93 12.48 9.01
N SER A 118 7.86 13.26 7.92
CA SER A 118 6.59 13.72 7.36
C SER A 118 5.71 12.57 6.85
N SER A 119 6.29 11.53 6.25
CA SER A 119 5.54 10.39 5.71
C SER A 119 4.98 9.53 6.83
N PHE A 120 5.79 9.23 7.85
CA PHE A 120 5.30 8.51 9.04
C PHE A 120 4.33 9.34 9.88
N ALA A 121 4.48 10.66 9.96
CA ALA A 121 3.48 11.52 10.59
C ALA A 121 2.14 11.48 9.85
N ALA A 122 2.14 11.27 8.52
CA ALA A 122 0.91 11.06 7.75
C ALA A 122 0.31 9.68 8.04
N GLN A 123 1.12 8.62 8.11
CA GLN A 123 0.68 7.27 8.49
C GLN A 123 -0.02 7.27 9.85
N LYS A 124 0.61 7.91 10.86
CA LYS A 124 0.08 7.98 12.24
C LYS A 124 -1.34 8.53 12.32
N LYS A 125 -1.77 9.41 11.41
CA LYS A 125 -3.14 9.96 11.42
C LYS A 125 -4.22 8.91 11.17
N TYR A 126 -3.86 7.79 10.57
CA TYR A 126 -4.79 6.71 10.21
C TYR A 126 -4.54 5.43 11.02
N LEU A 127 -3.56 5.46 11.92
CA LEU A 127 -3.37 4.41 12.90
C LEU A 127 -4.38 4.57 14.05
N PRO A 128 -4.90 3.47 14.63
CA PRO A 128 -5.80 3.54 15.78
C PRO A 128 -5.21 4.36 16.93
N LYS A 129 -5.85 5.48 17.26
CA LYS A 129 -5.39 6.44 18.28
C LYS A 129 -3.95 6.94 18.06
N GLY A 130 -3.43 6.88 16.82
CA GLY A 130 -2.05 7.24 16.50
C GLY A 130 -0.99 6.21 16.93
N HIS A 131 -1.40 5.01 17.33
CA HIS A 131 -0.52 3.94 17.79
C HIS A 131 -0.49 2.76 16.81
N GLY A 132 0.70 2.21 16.60
CA GLY A 132 0.93 1.08 15.70
C GLY A 132 2.34 1.13 15.09
N PRO A 133 2.73 0.09 14.34
CA PRO A 133 4.03 0.07 13.68
C PRO A 133 4.08 1.12 12.56
N LEU A 134 5.21 1.81 12.48
CA LEU A 134 5.52 2.63 11.32
C LEU A 134 6.09 1.73 10.23
N VAL A 135 5.44 1.70 9.08
CA VAL A 135 5.76 0.74 8.02
C VAL A 135 5.87 1.48 6.70
N ASN A 136 7.06 1.43 6.12
CA ASN A 136 7.28 1.71 4.71
C ASN A 136 7.19 0.38 3.96
N SER A 137 6.06 0.13 3.29
CA SER A 137 5.81 -1.13 2.58
C SER A 137 6.58 -1.22 1.26
N GLU A 138 6.96 -0.08 0.68
CA GLU A 138 7.77 -0.03 -0.55
C GLU A 138 8.85 1.04 -0.42
N PHE A 139 10.03 0.62 0.04
CA PHE A 139 11.23 1.44 0.01
C PHE A 139 11.95 1.21 -1.33
N TYR A 140 11.99 2.23 -2.18
CA TYR A 140 12.50 2.11 -3.56
C TYR A 140 14.02 2.42 -3.64
N PRO A 141 14.94 1.43 -3.63
CA PRO A 141 16.38 1.67 -3.76
C PRO A 141 16.80 2.08 -5.19
N GLY A 142 15.87 2.07 -6.13
CA GLY A 142 16.08 2.41 -7.53
C GLY A 142 14.75 2.79 -8.16
N TRP A 143 14.67 2.78 -9.48
CA TRP A 143 13.45 3.12 -10.19
C TRP A 143 13.33 2.38 -11.52
N LEU A 144 12.11 2.28 -12.04
CA LEU A 144 11.86 1.73 -13.37
C LEU A 144 12.49 2.60 -14.46
N VAL A 145 12.82 1.99 -15.59
CA VAL A 145 13.30 2.66 -16.80
C VAL A 145 12.30 2.46 -17.94
N LEU A 146 12.15 3.47 -18.80
CA LEU A 146 11.28 3.41 -19.96
C LEU A 146 12.06 3.08 -21.23
N TRP A 147 11.40 2.46 -22.20
CA TRP A 147 11.99 2.21 -23.52
C TRP A 147 12.49 3.51 -24.15
N GLY A 148 13.72 3.51 -24.65
CA GLY A 148 14.37 4.69 -25.24
C GLY A 148 14.88 5.72 -24.24
N GLN A 149 14.71 5.51 -22.93
CA GLN A 149 15.27 6.39 -21.90
C GLN A 149 16.80 6.25 -21.87
N LYS A 150 17.49 7.36 -22.15
CA LYS A 150 18.96 7.38 -22.29
C LYS A 150 19.71 7.49 -20.96
N SER A 151 19.07 8.04 -19.93
CA SER A 151 19.66 8.20 -18.60
C SER A 151 18.59 8.16 -17.51
N ILE A 152 19.00 7.75 -16.32
CA ILE A 152 18.17 7.77 -15.12
C ILE A 152 19.00 8.29 -13.94
N SER A 153 18.38 9.07 -13.08
CA SER A 153 18.92 9.38 -11.76
C SER A 153 18.32 8.41 -10.77
N ILE A 154 19.17 7.61 -10.12
CA ILE A 154 18.79 6.69 -9.06
C ILE A 154 19.50 7.08 -7.76
N PRO A 155 18.94 6.73 -6.59
CA PRO A 155 19.61 6.97 -5.32
C PRO A 155 20.99 6.33 -5.25
N SER A 156 21.94 7.02 -4.60
CA SER A 156 23.25 6.42 -4.28
C SER A 156 23.11 5.34 -3.19
N PRO A 157 24.02 4.36 -3.11
CA PRO A 157 24.08 3.43 -1.98
C PRO A 157 24.11 4.15 -0.63
N GLU A 158 24.81 5.28 -0.54
CA GLU A 158 24.89 6.11 0.66
C GLU A 158 23.53 6.70 1.04
N ASP A 159 22.76 7.21 0.07
CA ASP A 159 21.41 7.73 0.30
C ASP A 159 20.45 6.62 0.75
N ILE A 160 20.54 5.44 0.12
CA ILE A 160 19.74 4.26 0.48
C ILE A 160 20.01 3.88 1.93
N VAL A 161 21.28 3.70 2.30
CA VAL A 161 21.68 3.33 3.66
C VAL A 161 21.29 4.43 4.66
N LYS A 162 21.42 5.70 4.30
CA LYS A 162 21.07 6.82 5.17
C LYS A 162 19.55 6.89 5.45
N SER A 163 18.72 6.61 4.45
CA SER A 163 17.26 6.63 4.61
C SER A 163 16.67 5.36 5.21
N ALA A 164 17.40 4.24 5.18
CA ALA A 164 16.96 2.97 5.74
C ALA A 164 17.28 2.77 7.24
N LYS A 165 18.09 3.66 7.82
CA LYS A 165 18.41 3.69 9.26
C LYS A 165 17.24 4.25 10.07
#